data_AF-A0A1Q9XIZ3-F1
#
_entry.id   AF-A0A1Q9XIZ3-F1
#
_cell.length_a   1.000
_cell.length_b   1.000
_cell.length_c   1.000
_cell.angle_alpha   90.00
_cell.angle_beta   90.00
_cell.angle_gamma   90.00
#
_symmetry.space_group_name_H-M   'P 1'
#
loop_
_entity.id
_entity.type
_entity.pdbx_description
1 polymer ?
#
loop_
_entity_poly.entity_id
_entity_poly.type
_entity_poly.pdbx_seq_one_letter_code
_entity_poly.pdbx_strand_id
1 'polypeptide(L)'
;MTWILTNQGIRFELLTPTAEMIHPADIAHSLARLCRFNGHTSQHYSVAEHSYRVHELVEPEHQLHALLHDATEAYIGEMTRPLKLAMRGYAQDMAVDDVYGQVEQRIWLAICERFDLDPELPDQVKEADMYMLAVERRDLMPAHPDAWDCIQGIELPAWHIKPWSAEEARDRYFQRLMSLLSSTQRARART
;
A
#
# COMPACT_ATOMS: atom_id res chain seq x y z
N MET A 1 21.80 13.22 3.65
CA MET A 1 20.48 13.75 3.28
C MET A 1 19.45 12.75 3.78
N THR A 2 18.44 13.17 4.54
CA THR A 2 17.43 12.30 5.18
C THR A 2 16.00 12.60 4.73
N TRP A 3 15.87 13.32 3.60
CA TRP A 3 14.61 13.78 3.04
C TRP A 3 14.57 13.49 1.54
N ILE A 4 13.37 13.42 0.97
CA ILE A 4 13.12 13.31 -0.48
C ILE A 4 12.27 14.48 -0.96
N LEU A 5 12.37 14.81 -2.25
CA LEU A 5 11.47 15.76 -2.90
C LEU A 5 10.33 14.98 -3.57
N THR A 6 9.08 15.31 -3.24
CA THR A 6 7.91 14.65 -3.84
C THR A 6 7.54 15.26 -5.20
N ASN A 7 6.60 14.64 -5.92
CA ASN A 7 6.11 15.15 -7.21
C ASN A 7 5.46 16.54 -7.10
N GLN A 8 4.83 16.86 -5.97
CA GLN A 8 4.29 18.19 -5.69
C GLN A 8 5.35 19.19 -5.21
N GLY A 9 6.63 18.79 -5.16
CA GLY A 9 7.72 19.64 -4.69
C GLY A 9 7.77 19.77 -3.16
N ILE A 10 7.12 18.87 -2.42
CA ILE A 10 7.16 18.86 -0.96
C ILE A 10 8.47 18.23 -0.51
N ARG A 11 9.15 18.89 0.43
CA ARG A 11 10.29 18.31 1.14
C ARG A 11 9.76 17.36 2.21
N PHE A 12 9.91 16.06 1.97
CA PHE A 12 9.43 15.01 2.87
C PHE A 12 10.57 14.48 3.75
N GLU A 13 10.48 14.68 5.07
CA GLU A 13 11.45 14.14 6.03
C GLU A 13 11.13 12.68 6.36
N LEU A 14 12.06 11.76 6.06
CA LEU A 14 11.82 10.32 6.25
C LEU A 14 11.80 9.93 7.73
N LEU A 15 12.64 10.56 8.57
CA LEU A 15 12.79 10.17 9.97
C LEU A 15 11.79 10.86 10.91
N THR A 16 11.26 12.01 10.49
CA THR A 16 10.33 12.84 11.26
C THR A 16 9.21 13.38 10.35
N PRO A 17 8.42 12.50 9.71
CA PRO A 17 7.32 12.91 8.85
C PRO A 17 6.23 13.61 9.69
N THR A 18 5.56 14.59 9.10
CA THR A 18 4.35 15.21 9.68
C THR A 18 3.19 15.10 8.71
N ALA A 19 1.95 15.23 9.22
CA ALA A 19 0.75 15.15 8.41
C ALA A 19 0.74 16.17 7.25
N GLU A 20 1.29 17.37 7.44
CA GLU A 20 1.35 18.42 6.41
C GLU A 20 2.22 18.03 5.20
N MET A 21 3.15 17.10 5.39
CA MET A 21 3.99 16.58 4.29
C MET A 21 3.25 15.55 3.43
N ILE A 22 2.09 15.06 3.88
CA ILE A 22 1.31 14.03 3.20
C ILE A 22 0.33 14.66 2.20
N HIS A 23 0.55 14.38 0.91
CA HIS A 23 -0.27 14.89 -0.18
C HIS A 23 -0.90 13.75 -1.01
N PRO A 24 -2.23 13.70 -1.17
CA PRO A 24 -2.92 12.64 -1.92
C PRO A 24 -2.39 12.42 -3.35
N ALA A 25 -2.05 13.51 -4.05
CA ALA A 25 -1.52 13.42 -5.40
C ALA A 25 -0.10 12.82 -5.44
N ASP A 26 0.71 13.01 -4.39
CA ASP A 26 2.04 12.40 -4.31
C ASP A 26 1.94 10.90 -4.08
N ILE A 27 1.03 10.47 -3.18
CA ILE A 27 0.75 9.06 -2.94
C ILE A 27 0.31 8.40 -4.26
N ALA A 28 -0.73 8.93 -4.91
CA ALA A 28 -1.23 8.39 -6.16
C ALA A 28 -0.15 8.37 -7.27
N HIS A 29 0.65 9.44 -7.37
CA HIS A 29 1.71 9.55 -8.38
C HIS A 29 2.80 8.48 -8.17
N SER A 30 3.27 8.34 -6.93
CA SER A 30 4.36 7.43 -6.58
C SER A 30 3.91 5.98 -6.68
N LEU A 31 2.81 5.61 -6.01
CA LEU A 31 2.32 4.23 -5.98
C LEU A 31 1.96 3.68 -7.36
N ALA A 32 1.52 4.51 -8.30
CA ALA A 32 1.20 4.07 -9.65
C ALA A 32 2.43 3.74 -10.52
N ARG A 33 3.61 4.22 -10.11
CA ARG A 33 4.90 3.96 -10.76
C ARG A 33 5.72 2.88 -10.06
N LEU A 34 5.49 2.69 -8.76
CA LEU A 34 6.12 1.61 -8.01
C LEU A 34 5.54 0.27 -8.47
N CYS A 35 6.39 -0.56 -9.06
CA CYS A 35 6.03 -1.92 -9.40
C CYS A 35 5.98 -2.77 -8.13
N ARG A 36 4.99 -3.66 -8.03
CA ARG A 36 5.06 -4.76 -7.09
C ARG A 36 6.01 -5.85 -7.59
N PHE A 37 6.39 -6.76 -6.69
CA PHE A 37 7.24 -7.90 -7.00
C PHE A 37 8.59 -7.50 -7.62
N ASN A 38 9.12 -6.33 -7.27
CA ASN A 38 10.30 -5.73 -7.90
C ASN A 38 10.20 -5.67 -9.45
N GLY A 39 8.99 -5.60 -10.02
CA GLY A 39 8.78 -5.54 -11.47
C GLY A 39 8.98 -6.86 -12.21
N HIS A 40 8.97 -8.00 -11.51
CA HIS A 40 9.07 -9.32 -12.14
C HIS A 40 7.74 -9.87 -12.71
N THR A 41 6.66 -9.09 -12.62
CA THR A 41 5.38 -9.42 -13.25
C THR A 41 5.49 -9.42 -14.77
N SER A 42 4.64 -10.20 -15.44
CA SER A 42 4.62 -10.32 -16.91
C SER A 42 4.34 -9.00 -17.63
N GLN A 43 3.68 -8.06 -16.96
CA GLN A 43 3.39 -6.70 -17.39
C GLN A 43 3.56 -5.76 -16.20
N HIS A 44 3.54 -4.44 -16.45
CA HIS A 44 3.53 -3.45 -15.37
C HIS A 44 2.36 -3.71 -14.42
N TYR A 45 2.64 -3.81 -13.13
CA TYR A 45 1.62 -3.93 -12.10
C TYR A 45 2.04 -3.12 -10.89
N SER A 46 1.23 -2.12 -10.57
CA SER A 46 1.60 -1.07 -9.62
C SER A 46 1.04 -1.31 -8.22
N VAL A 47 1.69 -0.73 -7.22
CA VAL A 47 1.16 -0.69 -5.84
C VAL A 47 -0.21 0.00 -5.83
N ALA A 48 -0.40 1.07 -6.62
CA ALA A 48 -1.70 1.75 -6.71
C ALA A 48 -2.82 0.84 -7.22
N GLU A 49 -2.54 0.01 -8.23
CA GLU A 49 -3.54 -0.96 -8.74
C GLU A 49 -3.86 -2.03 -7.71
N HIS A 50 -2.85 -2.56 -7.02
CA HIS A 50 -3.04 -3.50 -5.92
C HIS A 50 -3.94 -2.91 -4.83
N SER A 51 -3.57 -1.75 -4.26
CA SER A 51 -4.35 -1.14 -3.19
C SER A 51 -5.76 -0.75 -3.65
N TYR A 52 -5.93 -0.41 -4.94
CA TYR A 52 -7.27 -0.20 -5.49
C TYR A 52 -8.11 -1.49 -5.43
N ARG A 53 -7.56 -2.60 -5.92
CA ARG A 53 -8.26 -3.88 -5.92
C ARG A 53 -8.54 -4.40 -4.51
N VAL A 54 -7.62 -4.18 -3.56
CA VAL A 54 -7.82 -4.49 -2.13
C VAL A 54 -9.01 -3.70 -1.56
N HIS A 55 -9.16 -2.41 -1.91
CA HIS A 55 -10.32 -1.64 -1.46
C HIS A 55 -11.66 -2.21 -1.94
N GLU A 56 -11.70 -2.89 -3.09
CA GLU A 56 -12.95 -3.43 -3.66
C GLU A 56 -13.43 -4.69 -2.93
N LEU A 57 -12.58 -5.27 -2.09
CA LEU A 57 -12.84 -6.53 -1.38
C LEU A 57 -13.26 -6.35 0.08
N VAL A 58 -13.29 -5.12 0.58
CA VAL A 58 -13.64 -4.82 1.97
C VAL A 58 -14.97 -4.08 2.09
N GLU A 59 -15.57 -4.16 3.27
CA GLU A 59 -16.81 -3.44 3.59
C GLU A 59 -16.61 -1.92 3.48
N PRO A 60 -17.66 -1.15 3.14
CA PRO A 60 -17.58 0.29 2.88
C PRO A 60 -16.83 1.11 3.95
N GLU A 61 -17.00 0.78 5.22
CA GLU A 61 -16.32 1.43 6.35
C GLU A 61 -14.80 1.24 6.36
N HIS A 62 -14.29 0.17 5.75
CA HIS A 62 -12.87 -0.17 5.73
C HIS A 62 -12.18 0.23 4.41
N GLN A 63 -12.92 0.74 3.42
CA GLN A 63 -12.37 1.03 2.10
C GLN A 63 -11.31 2.12 2.10
N LEU A 64 -11.39 3.11 3.00
CA LEU A 64 -10.35 4.14 3.08
C LEU A 64 -9.05 3.58 3.66
N HIS A 65 -9.14 2.75 4.72
CA HIS A 65 -7.98 2.00 5.24
C HIS A 65 -7.39 1.09 4.17
N ALA A 66 -8.23 0.31 3.48
CA ALA A 66 -7.78 -0.60 2.42
C ALA A 66 -7.12 0.12 1.24
N LEU A 67 -7.62 1.28 0.82
CA LEU A 67 -6.96 2.03 -0.25
C LEU A 67 -5.60 2.59 0.19
N LEU A 68 -5.43 2.95 1.46
CA LEU A 68 -4.24 3.62 1.99
C LEU A 68 -3.23 2.69 2.68
N HIS A 69 -3.49 1.38 2.79
CA HIS A 69 -2.67 0.48 3.61
C HIS A 69 -1.19 0.42 3.17
N ASP A 70 -0.91 0.56 1.87
CA ASP A 70 0.45 0.62 1.31
C ASP A 70 0.92 2.06 1.05
N ALA A 71 0.22 3.09 1.53
CA ALA A 71 0.54 4.48 1.22
C ALA A 71 1.90 4.94 1.76
N THR A 72 2.48 4.25 2.74
CA THR A 72 3.85 4.49 3.22
C THR A 72 4.88 4.29 2.10
N GLU A 73 4.63 3.34 1.20
CA GLU A 73 5.54 2.97 0.11
C GLU A 73 5.75 4.12 -0.88
N ALA A 74 4.81 5.07 -0.95
CA ALA A 74 4.99 6.28 -1.74
C ALA A 74 6.24 7.09 -1.34
N TYR A 75 6.70 6.93 -0.09
CA TYR A 75 7.80 7.68 0.52
C TYR A 75 9.05 6.82 0.77
N ILE A 76 8.87 5.52 1.05
CA ILE A 76 9.99 4.59 1.37
C ILE A 76 10.26 3.55 0.29
N GLY A 77 9.43 3.50 -0.76
CA GLY A 77 9.48 2.49 -1.83
C GLY A 77 8.77 1.19 -1.46
N GLU A 78 8.36 0.45 -2.48
CA GLU A 78 7.90 -0.95 -2.34
C GLU A 78 9.10 -1.82 -1.95
N MET A 79 8.87 -2.71 -0.98
CA MET A 79 9.87 -3.69 -0.59
C MET A 79 9.20 -5.04 -0.41
N THR A 80 9.70 -6.03 -1.16
CA THR A 80 9.11 -7.36 -1.10
C THR A 80 9.05 -7.91 0.33
N ARG A 81 7.92 -8.54 0.67
CA ARG A 81 7.66 -9.12 1.99
C ARG A 81 8.82 -9.95 2.57
N PRO A 82 9.50 -10.84 1.80
CA PRO A 82 10.64 -11.60 2.33
C PRO A 82 11.78 -10.71 2.85
N LEU A 83 12.07 -9.60 2.18
CA LEU A 83 13.11 -8.66 2.62
C LEU A 83 12.67 -7.89 3.86
N LYS A 84 11.42 -7.40 3.92
CA LYS A 84 10.87 -6.74 5.13
C LYS A 84 10.98 -7.68 6.35
N LEU A 85 10.64 -8.96 6.20
CA LEU A 85 10.75 -9.96 7.27
C LEU A 85 12.20 -10.25 7.67
N ALA A 86 13.10 -10.40 6.69
CA ALA A 86 14.51 -10.65 6.95
C ALA A 86 15.18 -9.49 7.69
N MET A 87 14.85 -8.24 7.35
CA MET A 87 15.36 -7.06 8.05
C MET A 87 14.92 -7.01 9.51
N ARG A 88 13.64 -7.32 9.77
CA ARG A 88 13.12 -7.42 11.15
C ARG A 88 13.82 -8.53 11.93
N GLY A 89 13.95 -9.72 11.35
CA GLY A 89 14.66 -10.84 11.97
C GLY A 89 16.11 -10.49 12.28
N TYR A 90 16.82 -9.87 11.33
CA TYR A 90 18.19 -9.41 11.54
C TYR A 90 18.31 -8.39 12.67
N ALA A 91 17.40 -7.42 12.75
CA ALA A 91 17.37 -6.44 13.83
C ALA A 91 17.17 -7.10 15.20
N GLN A 92 16.26 -8.09 15.28
CA GLN A 92 16.02 -8.88 16.48
C GLN A 92 17.25 -9.71 16.88
N ASP A 93 17.84 -10.44 15.94
CA ASP A 93 18.99 -11.33 16.17
C ASP A 93 20.23 -10.55 16.65
N MET A 94 20.43 -9.34 16.12
CA MET A 94 21.54 -8.46 16.47
C MET A 94 21.23 -7.56 17.67
N ALA A 95 20.01 -7.62 18.23
CA ALA A 95 19.52 -6.73 19.28
C ALA A 95 19.74 -5.24 18.94
N VAL A 96 19.44 -4.86 17.69
CA VAL A 96 19.48 -3.48 17.20
C VAL A 96 18.10 -3.00 16.81
N ASP A 97 17.96 -1.68 16.63
CA ASP A 97 16.72 -1.06 16.21
C ASP A 97 16.30 -1.48 14.80
N ASP A 98 15.04 -1.90 14.64
CA ASP A 98 14.40 -2.02 13.32
C ASP A 98 14.09 -0.63 12.76
N VAL A 99 15.12 0.00 12.18
CA VAL A 99 15.02 1.36 11.62
C VAL A 99 13.96 1.43 10.52
N TYR A 100 13.85 0.39 9.68
CA TYR A 100 12.87 0.37 8.59
C TYR A 100 11.44 0.36 9.14
N GLY A 101 11.12 -0.57 10.05
CA GLY A 101 9.80 -0.64 10.66
C GLY A 101 9.45 0.61 11.46
N GLN A 102 10.41 1.22 12.16
CA GLN A 102 10.18 2.48 12.85
C GLN A 102 9.87 3.65 11.90
N VAL A 103 10.56 3.74 10.76
CA VAL A 103 10.31 4.77 9.74
C VAL A 103 8.96 4.53 9.08
N GLU A 104 8.66 3.31 8.65
CA GLU A 104 7.38 2.92 8.06
C GLU A 104 6.21 3.26 9.00
N GLN A 105 6.35 2.93 10.30
CA GLN A 105 5.35 3.25 11.32
C GLN A 105 5.14 4.76 11.51
N ARG A 106 6.21 5.56 11.53
CA ARG A 106 6.09 7.03 11.68
C ARG A 106 5.36 7.65 10.49
N ILE A 107 5.63 7.16 9.28
CA ILE A 107 4.96 7.62 8.06
C ILE A 107 3.49 7.19 8.10
N TRP A 108 3.19 5.96 8.53
CA TRP A 108 1.81 5.49 8.70
C TRP A 108 1.02 6.36 9.68
N LEU A 109 1.62 6.74 10.81
CA LEU A 109 0.98 7.65 11.77
C LEU A 109 0.72 9.04 11.18
N ALA A 110 1.66 9.60 10.42
CA ALA A 110 1.46 10.87 9.72
C ALA A 110 0.35 10.79 8.66
N ILE A 111 0.23 9.66 7.96
CA ILE A 111 -0.88 9.37 7.02
C ILE A 111 -2.20 9.30 7.78
N CYS A 112 -2.24 8.59 8.91
CA CYS A 112 -3.43 8.45 9.73
C CYS A 112 -3.90 9.80 10.27
N GLU A 113 -2.98 10.62 10.78
CA GLU A 113 -3.27 11.99 11.21
C GLU A 113 -3.79 12.84 10.05
N ARG A 114 -3.15 12.77 8.88
CA ARG A 114 -3.54 13.54 7.70
C ARG A 114 -4.96 13.23 7.20
N PHE A 115 -5.37 11.97 7.30
CA PHE A 115 -6.65 11.48 6.75
C PHE A 115 -7.68 11.13 7.83
N ASP A 116 -7.37 11.42 9.10
CA ASP A 116 -8.21 11.12 10.26
C ASP A 116 -8.67 9.65 10.27
N LEU A 117 -7.67 8.76 10.25
CA LEU A 117 -7.80 7.31 10.31
C LEU A 117 -7.37 6.76 11.66
N ASP A 118 -8.00 5.65 12.06
CA ASP A 118 -7.48 4.81 13.13
C ASP A 118 -6.14 4.17 12.69
N PRO A 119 -5.07 4.30 13.49
CA PRO A 119 -3.79 3.64 13.20
C PRO A 119 -3.86 2.11 13.16
N GLU A 120 -4.84 1.49 13.82
CA GLU A 120 -5.05 0.05 13.77
C GLU A 120 -5.73 -0.35 12.45
N LEU A 121 -5.03 -1.15 11.64
CA LEU A 121 -5.58 -1.68 10.39
C LEU A 121 -6.63 -2.76 10.69
N PRO A 122 -7.86 -2.63 10.17
CA PRO A 122 -8.89 -3.65 10.29
C PRO A 122 -8.42 -4.99 9.71
N ASP A 123 -8.79 -6.11 10.36
CA ASP A 123 -8.36 -7.44 9.91
C ASP A 123 -8.84 -7.78 8.50
N GLN A 124 -10.02 -7.29 8.10
CA GLN A 124 -10.53 -7.45 6.74
C GLN A 124 -9.58 -6.86 5.68
N VAL A 125 -8.84 -5.79 6.01
CA VAL A 125 -7.85 -5.21 5.08
C VAL A 125 -6.67 -6.16 4.89
N LYS A 126 -6.19 -6.79 5.97
CA LYS A 126 -5.09 -7.77 5.92
C LYS A 126 -5.51 -9.01 5.14
N GLU A 127 -6.74 -9.48 5.35
CA GLU A 127 -7.30 -10.61 4.61
C GLU A 127 -7.44 -10.30 3.11
N ALA A 128 -7.94 -9.11 2.77
CA ALA A 128 -8.08 -8.66 1.39
C ALA A 128 -6.73 -8.47 0.67
N ASP A 129 -5.72 -7.92 1.36
CA ASP A 129 -4.34 -7.83 0.84
C ASP A 129 -3.78 -9.22 0.52
N MET A 130 -3.86 -10.15 1.49
CA MET A 130 -3.40 -11.53 1.31
C MET A 130 -4.14 -12.27 0.20
N TYR A 131 -5.45 -12.06 0.07
CA TYR A 131 -6.23 -12.60 -1.02
C TYR A 131 -5.77 -12.04 -2.37
N MET A 132 -5.56 -10.72 -2.48
CA MET A 132 -5.11 -10.08 -3.72
C MET A 132 -3.69 -10.53 -4.11
N LEU A 133 -2.79 -10.70 -3.15
CA LEU A 133 -1.47 -11.29 -3.36
C LEU A 133 -1.56 -12.68 -4.02
N ALA A 134 -2.52 -13.51 -3.62
CA ALA A 134 -2.74 -14.83 -4.20
C ALA A 134 -3.23 -14.76 -5.65
N VAL A 135 -4.14 -13.82 -5.94
CA VAL A 135 -4.62 -13.55 -7.31
C VAL A 135 -3.49 -13.04 -8.21
N GLU A 136 -2.69 -12.09 -7.73
CA GLU A 136 -1.54 -11.52 -8.44
C GLU A 136 -0.49 -12.58 -8.75
N ARG A 137 -0.18 -13.43 -7.77
CA ARG A 137 0.76 -14.54 -7.94
C ARG A 137 0.31 -15.52 -9.04
N ARG A 138 -0.99 -15.78 -9.14
CA ARG A 138 -1.56 -16.64 -10.18
C ARG A 138 -1.51 -15.98 -11.57
N ASP A 139 -1.88 -14.70 -11.65
CA ASP A 139 -2.12 -14.03 -12.93
C ASP A 139 -0.88 -13.39 -13.54
N LEU A 140 0.02 -12.88 -12.71
CA LEU A 140 1.07 -11.96 -13.14
C LEU A 140 2.47 -12.54 -13.03
N MET A 141 2.69 -13.49 -12.12
CA MET A 141 4.00 -14.12 -11.92
C MET A 141 4.14 -15.42 -12.71
N PRO A 142 5.37 -15.80 -13.11
CA PRO A 142 5.61 -17.08 -13.78
C PRO A 142 5.19 -18.27 -12.90
N ALA A 143 4.79 -19.36 -13.55
CA ALA A 143 4.59 -20.63 -12.87
C ALA A 143 5.91 -21.10 -12.24
N HIS A 144 5.84 -21.63 -11.01
CA HIS A 144 6.99 -22.13 -10.29
C HIS A 144 6.53 -23.29 -9.38
N PRO A 145 7.31 -24.37 -9.20
CA PRO A 145 6.93 -25.49 -8.34
C PRO A 145 6.85 -25.11 -6.86
N ASP A 146 7.67 -24.16 -6.41
CA ASP A 146 7.65 -23.72 -5.01
C ASP A 146 6.37 -22.94 -4.70
N ALA A 147 5.69 -23.39 -3.65
CA ALA A 147 4.53 -22.73 -3.09
C ALA A 147 4.94 -21.50 -2.27
N TRP A 148 4.00 -20.56 -2.12
CA TRP A 148 4.12 -19.46 -1.17
C TRP A 148 3.22 -19.76 0.01
N ASP A 149 3.80 -20.20 1.13
CA ASP A 149 3.06 -20.67 2.31
C ASP A 149 2.03 -19.65 2.82
N CYS A 150 2.32 -18.35 2.66
CA CYS A 150 1.44 -17.29 3.14
C CYS A 150 0.10 -17.19 2.38
N ILE A 151 -0.02 -17.75 1.18
CA ILE A 151 -1.25 -17.72 0.37
C ILE A 151 -1.87 -19.10 0.16
N GLN A 152 -1.38 -20.11 0.89
CA GLN A 152 -1.89 -21.47 0.80
C GLN A 152 -3.33 -21.55 1.32
N GLY A 153 -4.20 -22.26 0.59
CA GLY A 153 -5.59 -22.49 0.99
C GLY A 153 -6.56 -21.37 0.61
N ILE A 154 -6.09 -20.29 -0.03
CA ILE A 154 -6.96 -19.23 -0.54
C ILE A 154 -7.66 -19.72 -1.81
N GLU A 155 -9.00 -19.72 -1.80
CA GLU A 155 -9.81 -20.03 -2.98
C GLU A 155 -9.79 -18.86 -3.96
N LEU A 156 -9.24 -19.09 -5.15
CA LEU A 156 -9.05 -18.03 -6.15
C LEU A 156 -10.30 -17.83 -7.02
N PRO A 157 -10.57 -16.58 -7.45
CA PRO A 157 -11.76 -16.27 -8.24
C PRO A 157 -11.59 -16.73 -9.70
N ALA A 158 -12.69 -16.87 -10.43
CA ALA A 158 -12.63 -17.23 -11.86
C ALA A 158 -12.15 -16.09 -12.78
N TRP A 159 -12.22 -14.83 -12.33
CA TRP A 159 -11.76 -13.68 -13.12
C TRP A 159 -10.24 -13.54 -13.04
N HIS A 160 -9.66 -12.86 -14.03
CA HIS A 160 -8.22 -12.59 -14.13
C HIS A 160 -7.92 -11.09 -14.17
N ILE A 161 -6.78 -10.69 -13.62
CA ILE A 161 -6.27 -9.33 -13.68
C ILE A 161 -5.89 -8.96 -15.11
N LYS A 162 -6.37 -7.80 -15.55
CA LYS A 162 -5.85 -7.08 -16.72
C LYS A 162 -5.16 -5.82 -16.18
N PRO A 163 -3.82 -5.80 -16.14
CA PRO A 163 -3.09 -4.69 -15.54
C PRO A 163 -3.38 -3.36 -16.22
N TRP A 164 -3.34 -2.28 -15.44
CA TRP A 164 -3.50 -0.92 -15.92
C TRP A 164 -2.16 -0.31 -16.34
N SER A 165 -2.20 0.73 -17.16
CA SER A 165 -1.04 1.62 -17.30
C SER A 165 -0.81 2.38 -15.98
N ALA A 166 0.40 2.88 -15.77
CA ALA A 166 0.72 3.72 -14.61
C ALA A 166 -0.17 4.98 -14.54
N GLU A 167 -0.51 5.59 -15.68
CA GLU A 167 -1.41 6.74 -15.73
C GLU A 167 -2.83 6.37 -15.31
N GLU A 168 -3.35 5.26 -15.83
CA GLU A 168 -4.67 4.77 -15.47
C GLU A 168 -4.76 4.40 -13.98
N ALA A 169 -3.75 3.70 -13.45
CA ALA A 169 -3.69 3.35 -12.03
C ALA A 169 -3.64 4.60 -11.13
N ARG A 170 -2.83 5.60 -11.51
CA ARG A 170 -2.75 6.89 -10.80
C ARG A 170 -4.13 7.56 -10.75
N ASP A 171 -4.79 7.69 -11.90
CA ASP A 171 -6.03 8.44 -12.01
C ASP A 171 -7.17 7.75 -11.26
N ARG A 172 -7.29 6.42 -11.41
CA ARG A 172 -8.26 5.61 -10.66
C ARG A 172 -8.05 5.70 -9.15
N TYR A 173 -6.81 5.49 -8.69
CA TYR A 173 -6.45 5.57 -7.27
C TYR A 173 -6.76 6.97 -6.70
N PHE A 174 -6.31 8.03 -7.37
CA PHE A 174 -6.51 9.40 -6.91
C PHE A 174 -8.00 9.77 -6.84
N GLN A 175 -8.76 9.48 -7.89
CA GLN A 175 -10.21 9.74 -7.91
C GLN A 175 -10.92 8.99 -6.80
N ARG A 176 -10.56 7.73 -6.56
CA ARG A 176 -11.16 6.94 -5.49
C ARG A 176 -10.83 7.49 -4.12
N LEU A 177 -9.57 7.85 -3.87
CA LEU A 177 -9.14 8.44 -2.61
C LEU A 177 -9.94 9.71 -2.31
N MET A 178 -10.06 10.62 -3.28
CA MET A 178 -10.85 11.85 -3.12
C MET A 178 -12.34 11.56 -2.86
N SER A 179 -12.91 10.56 -3.54
CA SER A 179 -14.30 10.13 -3.33
C SER A 179 -14.54 9.61 -1.91
N LEU A 180 -13.64 8.75 -1.41
CA LEU A 180 -13.74 8.17 -0.06
C LEU A 180 -13.59 9.26 1.01
N LEU A 181 -12.58 10.12 0.89
CA LEU A 181 -12.38 11.25 1.81
C LEU A 181 -13.61 12.17 1.89
N SER A 182 -14.24 12.48 0.75
CA SER A 182 -15.46 13.29 0.73
C SER A 182 -16.65 12.60 1.41
N SER A 183 -16.71 11.27 1.35
CA SER A 183 -17.81 10.49 1.92
C SER A 183 -17.66 10.33 3.43
N THR A 184 -16.43 10.07 3.90
CA THR A 184 -16.10 9.99 5.33
C THR A 184 -16.38 11.33 6.03
N GLN A 185 -15.99 12.45 5.43
CA GLN A 185 -16.29 13.79 5.97
C GLN A 185 -17.81 14.04 6.09
N ARG A 186 -18.59 13.64 5.08
CA ARG A 186 -20.06 13.77 5.10
C ARG A 186 -20.72 12.87 6.14
N ALA A 187 -20.23 11.65 6.33
CA ALA A 187 -20.75 10.74 7.34
C ALA A 187 -20.56 11.32 8.75
N ARG A 188 -19.36 11.87 9.03
CA ARG A 188 -19.03 12.50 10.32
C ARG A 188 -19.83 13.76 10.62
N ALA A 189 -20.12 14.59 9.61
CA ALA A 189 -20.94 15.79 9.80
C ALA A 189 -22.41 15.50 10.14
N ARG A 190 -22.87 14.24 10.06
CA ARG A 190 -24.24 13.81 10.35
C ARG A 190 -24.39 13.10 11.70
N THR A 191 -23.29 12.79 12.37
CA THR A 191 -23.24 12.12 13.68
C THR A 191 -23.12 13.16 14.80
#